data_AF-A0A9C9GRE8-F1
#
_entry.id   AF-A0A9C9GRE8-F1
#
_cell.length_a   1.000
_cell.length_b   1.000
_cell.length_c   1.000
_cell.angle_alpha   90.00
_cell.angle_beta   90.00
_cell.angle_gamma   90.00
#
_symmetry.space_group_name_H-M   'P 1'
#
loop_
_entity.id
_entity.type
_entity.pdbx_description
1 polymer ?
#
loop_
_entity_poly.entity_id
_entity_poly.type
_entity_poly.pdbx_seq_one_letter_code
_entity_poly.pdbx_strand_id
1 'polypeptide(L)'
;GGLYTFNDIIDAKEDSRHPIKKHRPIPSGRISVRSAAIFSILLIAGGLVAGSFLISDEVYRLYFIFIFLNIIYTLAFKKIIYLNLAIIASTHTLRFVMGATLAQHSFIFTDIAAFYLLLFNVAVTIHSMFNLKPYETPFYTRKAVACIQALCLALPLLLLTYTKYTLNLPIAAFWSGALLLSLLSYFKYFRPFIAKIFMIKLSLKN
;
A
#
# COMPACT_ATOMS: atom_id res chain seq x y z
N GLY A 1 -0.85 -15.96 3.08
CA GLY A 1 -0.82 -16.57 4.42
C GLY A 1 0.58 -16.61 4.99
N GLY A 2 1.44 -17.50 4.50
CA GLY A 2 2.74 -17.77 5.11
C GLY A 2 3.67 -16.56 5.30
N LEU A 3 3.74 -15.64 4.33
CA LEU A 3 4.53 -14.41 4.45
C LEU A 3 4.05 -13.47 5.57
N TYR A 4 2.74 -13.38 5.80
CA TYR A 4 2.19 -12.58 6.92
C TYR A 4 2.51 -13.24 8.25
N THR A 5 2.35 -14.56 8.35
CA THR A 5 2.75 -15.31 9.55
C THR A 5 4.24 -15.18 9.82
N PHE A 6 5.08 -15.21 8.78
CA PHE A 6 6.52 -14.96 8.91
C PHE A 6 6.78 -13.56 9.49
N ASN A 7 6.11 -12.54 8.94
CA ASN A 7 6.24 -11.18 9.46
C ASN A 7 5.82 -11.07 10.94
N ASP A 8 4.69 -11.67 11.31
CA ASP A 8 4.19 -11.66 12.70
C ASP A 8 5.13 -12.39 13.68
N ILE A 9 5.85 -13.42 13.23
CA ILE A 9 6.89 -14.09 14.03
C ILE A 9 8.05 -13.13 14.31
N ILE A 10 8.53 -12.42 13.29
CA ILE A 10 9.64 -11.47 13.44
C ILE A 10 9.22 -10.28 14.32
N ASP A 11 7.98 -9.82 14.19
CA ASP A 11 7.44 -8.69 14.97
C ASP A 11 7.07 -9.09 16.41
N ALA A 12 7.00 -10.39 16.74
CA ALA A 12 6.40 -10.88 17.98
C ALA A 12 6.96 -10.24 19.25
N LYS A 13 8.29 -10.06 19.32
CA LYS A 13 8.99 -9.49 20.48
C LYS A 13 8.73 -7.99 20.64
N GLU A 14 8.58 -7.27 19.54
CA GLU A 14 8.27 -5.84 19.56
C GLU A 14 6.79 -5.63 19.88
N ASP A 15 5.92 -6.43 19.24
CA ASP A 15 4.48 -6.39 19.45
C ASP A 15 4.09 -6.75 20.89
N SER A 16 4.82 -7.62 21.58
CA SER A 16 4.54 -7.97 22.98
C SER A 16 4.71 -6.77 23.93
N ARG A 17 5.47 -5.74 23.53
CA ARG A 17 5.69 -4.51 24.30
C ARG A 17 4.69 -3.40 23.94
N HIS A 18 3.92 -3.56 22.87
CA HIS A 18 2.99 -2.56 22.39
C HIS A 18 1.63 -2.67 23.12
N PRO A 19 1.00 -1.55 23.55
CA PRO A 19 -0.21 -1.56 24.36
C PRO A 19 -1.38 -2.35 23.73
N ILE A 20 -1.54 -2.24 22.41
CA ILE A 20 -2.58 -2.96 21.64
C ILE A 20 -2.06 -4.26 21.00
N LYS A 21 -0.91 -4.24 20.29
CA LYS A 21 -0.43 -5.40 19.52
C LYS A 21 0.01 -6.59 20.37
N LYS A 22 0.22 -6.42 21.68
CA LYS A 22 0.50 -7.53 22.61
C LYS A 22 -0.60 -8.60 22.65
N HIS A 23 -1.82 -8.26 22.23
CA HIS A 23 -2.94 -9.19 22.17
C HIS A 23 -3.00 -10.03 20.88
N ARG A 24 -2.09 -9.82 19.92
CA ARG A 24 -1.99 -10.65 18.71
C ARG A 24 -1.67 -12.11 19.08
N PRO A 25 -2.13 -13.11 18.30
CA PRO A 25 -2.04 -14.52 18.68
C PRO A 25 -0.64 -15.01 19.06
N ILE A 26 0.41 -14.56 18.36
CA ILE A 26 1.80 -14.96 18.61
C ILE A 26 2.38 -14.21 19.83
N PRO A 27 2.39 -12.86 19.90
CA PRO A 27 2.82 -12.12 21.10
C PRO A 27 2.11 -12.51 22.40
N SER A 28 0.82 -12.86 22.31
CA SER A 28 0.00 -13.23 23.47
C SER A 28 0.18 -14.68 23.92
N GLY A 29 1.01 -15.48 23.22
CA GLY A 29 1.20 -16.90 23.49
C GLY A 29 0.03 -17.81 23.12
N ARG A 30 -1.02 -17.31 22.44
CA ARG A 30 -2.14 -18.15 21.97
C ARG A 30 -1.71 -19.13 20.88
N ILE A 31 -0.68 -18.78 20.11
CA ILE A 31 -0.02 -19.64 19.13
C ILE A 31 1.48 -19.60 19.43
N SER A 32 2.11 -20.78 19.57
CA SER A 32 3.56 -20.85 19.77
C SER A 32 4.32 -20.37 18.53
N VAL A 33 5.48 -19.73 18.73
CA VAL A 33 6.36 -19.32 17.63
C VAL A 33 6.73 -20.49 16.73
N ARG A 34 6.95 -21.68 17.32
CA ARG A 34 7.28 -22.91 16.58
C ARG A 34 6.13 -23.34 15.68
N SER A 35 4.90 -23.36 16.18
CA SER A 35 3.71 -23.71 15.39
C SER A 35 3.48 -22.70 14.25
N ALA A 36 3.64 -21.41 14.54
CA ALA A 36 3.54 -20.36 13.52
C ALA A 36 4.62 -20.50 12.44
N ALA A 37 5.86 -20.84 12.83
CA ALA A 37 6.96 -21.02 11.88
C ALA A 37 6.71 -22.21 10.94
N ILE A 38 6.27 -23.35 11.49
CA ILE A 38 5.90 -24.52 10.68
C ILE A 38 4.78 -24.16 9.71
N PHE A 39 3.72 -23.49 10.19
CA PHE A 39 2.61 -23.05 9.34
C PHE A 39 3.05 -22.10 8.23
N SER A 40 3.92 -21.14 8.56
CA SER A 40 4.49 -20.19 7.61
C SER A 40 5.29 -20.90 6.51
N ILE A 41 6.20 -21.80 6.89
CA ILE A 41 7.05 -22.57 5.98
C ILE A 41 6.18 -23.44 5.07
N LEU A 42 5.22 -24.17 5.63
CA LEU A 42 4.33 -25.05 4.84
C LEU A 42 3.53 -24.27 3.81
N LEU A 43 3.02 -23.08 4.16
CA LEU A 43 2.28 -22.25 3.21
C LEU A 43 3.16 -21.64 2.12
N ILE A 44 4.39 -21.23 2.45
CA ILE A 44 5.31 -20.67 1.45
C ILE A 44 5.81 -21.78 0.52
N ALA A 45 6.29 -22.90 1.08
CA ALA A 45 6.75 -24.04 0.30
C ALA A 45 5.61 -24.66 -0.53
N GLY A 46 4.44 -24.86 0.07
CA GLY A 46 3.26 -25.34 -0.63
C GLY A 46 2.83 -24.41 -1.77
N GLY A 47 2.89 -23.09 -1.55
CA GLY A 47 2.64 -22.10 -2.60
C GLY A 47 3.65 -22.14 -3.74
N LEU A 48 4.94 -22.28 -3.43
CA LEU A 48 6.02 -22.41 -4.43
C LEU A 48 5.91 -23.69 -5.25
N VAL A 49 5.60 -24.82 -4.61
CA VAL A 49 5.41 -26.11 -5.28
C VAL A 49 4.14 -26.10 -6.11
N ALA A 50 3.01 -25.64 -5.56
CA ALA A 50 1.78 -25.53 -6.34
C ALA A 50 1.94 -24.56 -7.52
N GLY A 51 2.61 -23.43 -7.30
CA GLY A 51 2.90 -22.45 -8.35
C GLY A 51 3.72 -23.03 -9.49
N SER A 52 4.67 -23.94 -9.25
CA SER A 52 5.48 -24.51 -10.34
C SER A 52 4.69 -25.42 -11.28
N PHE A 53 3.49 -25.86 -10.88
CA PHE A 53 2.63 -26.73 -11.71
C PHE A 53 1.38 -26.03 -12.23
N LEU A 54 0.89 -24.98 -11.54
CA LEU A 54 -0.44 -24.41 -11.79
C LEU A 54 -0.45 -23.10 -12.58
N ILE A 55 0.70 -22.41 -12.69
CA ILE A 55 0.80 -21.12 -13.37
C ILE A 55 1.91 -21.14 -14.42
N SER A 56 1.84 -20.23 -15.40
CA SER A 56 2.87 -20.13 -16.44
C SER A 56 4.23 -19.71 -15.87
N ASP A 57 5.31 -20.10 -16.55
CA ASP A 57 6.69 -19.80 -16.14
C ASP A 57 6.93 -18.29 -15.90
N GLU A 58 6.28 -17.43 -16.69
CA GLU A 58 6.37 -15.98 -16.53
C GLU A 58 5.77 -15.53 -15.20
N VAL A 59 4.54 -15.95 -14.90
CA VAL A 59 3.87 -15.60 -13.63
C VAL A 59 4.59 -16.24 -12.46
N TYR A 60 5.15 -17.43 -12.64
CA TYR A 60 5.95 -18.11 -11.60
C TYR A 60 7.20 -17.31 -11.21
N ARG A 61 7.94 -16.77 -12.19
CA ARG A 61 9.09 -15.89 -11.92
C ARG A 61 8.67 -14.64 -11.14
N LEU A 62 7.56 -14.00 -11.53
CA LEU A 62 7.02 -12.84 -10.80
C LEU A 62 6.60 -13.20 -9.37
N TYR A 63 6.00 -14.37 -9.19
CA TYR A 63 5.60 -14.89 -7.88
C TYR A 63 6.81 -15.16 -6.98
N PHE A 64 7.89 -15.72 -7.54
CA PHE A 64 9.14 -15.93 -6.83
C PHE A 64 9.78 -14.60 -6.38
N ILE A 65 9.86 -13.61 -7.28
CA ILE A 65 10.34 -12.25 -6.96
C ILE A 65 9.47 -11.62 -5.86
N PHE A 66 8.16 -11.79 -5.95
CA PHE A 66 7.22 -11.32 -4.95
C PHE A 66 7.49 -11.92 -3.56
N ILE A 67 7.69 -13.24 -3.46
CA ILE A 67 8.05 -13.91 -2.19
C ILE A 67 9.37 -13.36 -1.65
N PHE A 68 10.39 -13.31 -2.51
CA PHE A 68 11.73 -12.85 -2.15
C PHE A 68 11.71 -11.42 -1.61
N LEU A 69 11.00 -10.51 -2.28
CA LEU A 69 10.84 -9.12 -1.83
C LEU A 69 10.14 -9.04 -0.46
N ASN A 70 9.11 -9.85 -0.21
CA ASN A 70 8.43 -9.86 1.10
C ASN A 70 9.34 -10.38 2.22
N ILE A 71 10.20 -11.36 1.94
CA ILE A 71 11.15 -11.89 2.94
C ILE A 71 12.21 -10.83 3.25
N ILE A 72 12.85 -10.27 2.23
CA ILE A 72 13.87 -9.22 2.40
C ILE A 72 13.28 -8.01 3.11
N TYR A 73 12.07 -7.62 2.74
CA TYR A 73 11.32 -6.54 3.39
C TYR A 73 11.24 -6.73 4.91
N THR A 74 10.73 -7.89 5.35
CA THR A 74 10.50 -8.21 6.75
C THR A 74 11.81 -8.23 7.55
N LEU A 75 12.90 -8.69 6.92
CA LEU A 75 14.21 -8.83 7.57
C LEU A 75 15.02 -7.53 7.64
N ALA A 76 15.07 -6.76 6.54
CA ALA A 76 16.03 -5.66 6.38
C ALA A 76 15.40 -4.28 6.28
N PHE A 77 14.32 -4.13 5.51
CA PHE A 77 13.91 -2.80 5.03
C PHE A 77 12.69 -2.19 5.74
N LYS A 78 11.96 -2.97 6.55
CA LYS A 78 10.78 -2.46 7.27
C LYS A 78 11.05 -1.26 8.20
N LYS A 79 12.31 -1.09 8.65
CA LYS A 79 12.74 0.01 9.53
C LYS A 79 13.00 1.33 8.82
N ILE A 80 13.19 1.32 7.49
CA ILE A 80 13.44 2.53 6.69
C ILE A 80 12.08 2.99 6.12
N ILE A 81 11.53 4.09 6.65
CA ILE A 81 10.13 4.50 6.40
C ILE A 81 9.77 4.55 4.90
N TYR A 82 10.47 5.36 4.09
CA TYR A 82 10.10 5.52 2.68
C TYR A 82 10.40 4.28 1.84
N LEU A 83 11.48 3.56 2.15
CA LEU A 83 11.81 2.31 1.47
C LEU A 83 10.77 1.22 1.77
N ASN A 84 10.28 1.16 3.01
CA ASN A 84 9.16 0.30 3.41
C ASN A 84 7.92 0.59 2.57
N LEU A 85 7.51 1.86 2.46
CA LEU A 85 6.35 2.25 1.65
C LEU A 85 6.52 1.89 0.17
N ALA A 86 7.73 2.08 -0.38
CA ALA A 86 8.06 1.72 -1.76
C ALA A 86 7.97 0.20 -1.99
N ILE A 87 8.47 -0.61 -1.06
CA ILE A 87 8.38 -2.05 -1.15
C ILE A 87 6.93 -2.53 -1.03
N ILE A 88 6.14 -1.96 -0.10
CA ILE A 88 4.71 -2.27 0.00
C ILE A 88 4.00 -2.00 -1.34
N ALA A 89 4.19 -0.82 -1.93
CA ALA A 89 3.63 -0.47 -3.23
C ALA A 89 4.09 -1.43 -4.34
N SER A 90 5.37 -1.82 -4.33
CA SER A 90 5.95 -2.78 -5.28
C SER A 90 5.27 -4.15 -5.18
N THR A 91 5.07 -4.67 -3.97
CA THR A 91 4.44 -5.99 -3.78
C THR A 91 2.97 -6.01 -4.20
N HIS A 92 2.24 -4.91 -4.06
CA HIS A 92 0.88 -4.80 -4.58
C HIS A 92 0.87 -4.68 -6.12
N THR A 93 1.82 -3.94 -6.68
CA THR A 93 1.99 -3.83 -8.14
C THR A 93 2.32 -5.18 -8.77
N LEU A 94 3.22 -5.97 -8.16
CA LEU A 94 3.52 -7.32 -8.62
C LEU A 94 2.29 -8.24 -8.60
N ARG A 95 1.44 -8.15 -7.56
CA ARG A 95 0.18 -8.90 -7.51
C ARG A 95 -0.77 -8.50 -8.64
N PHE A 96 -0.86 -7.21 -8.95
CA PHE A 96 -1.65 -6.71 -10.07
C PHE A 96 -1.13 -7.27 -11.40
N VAL A 97 0.19 -7.18 -11.65
CA VAL A 97 0.82 -7.71 -12.88
C VAL A 97 0.57 -9.22 -13.01
N MET A 98 0.78 -10.00 -11.94
CA MET A 98 0.51 -11.44 -11.94
C MET A 98 -0.96 -11.74 -12.27
N GLY A 99 -1.91 -11.04 -11.62
CA GLY A 99 -3.34 -11.24 -11.84
C GLY A 99 -3.78 -10.85 -13.25
N ALA A 100 -3.29 -9.72 -13.76
CA ALA A 100 -3.57 -9.27 -15.13
C ALA A 100 -3.01 -10.26 -16.17
N THR A 101 -1.80 -10.78 -15.95
CA THR A 101 -1.18 -11.77 -16.84
C THR A 101 -2.00 -13.08 -16.85
N LEU A 102 -2.43 -13.58 -15.69
CA LEU A 102 -3.28 -14.77 -15.59
C LEU A 102 -4.66 -14.57 -16.23
N ALA A 103 -5.21 -13.36 -16.13
CA ALA A 103 -6.47 -12.97 -16.77
C ALA A 103 -6.32 -12.67 -18.28
N GLN A 104 -5.12 -12.85 -18.85
CA GLN A 104 -4.81 -12.52 -20.24
C GLN A 104 -5.14 -11.05 -20.60
N HIS A 105 -5.03 -10.16 -19.61
CA HIS A 105 -5.26 -8.74 -19.78
C HIS A 105 -3.97 -8.04 -20.18
N SER A 106 -3.99 -7.37 -21.32
CA SER A 106 -2.88 -6.53 -21.77
C SER A 106 -2.76 -5.28 -20.91
N PHE A 107 -1.53 -4.97 -20.50
CA PHE A 107 -1.15 -3.73 -19.84
C PHE A 107 0.13 -3.21 -20.50
N ILE A 108 0.34 -1.91 -20.43
CA ILE A 108 1.60 -1.28 -20.84
C ILE A 108 2.38 -0.81 -19.63
N PHE A 109 3.68 -0.56 -19.81
CA PHE A 109 4.60 -0.16 -18.74
C PHE A 109 4.06 1.01 -17.90
N THR A 110 3.37 1.93 -18.55
CA THR A 110 2.75 3.10 -17.92
C THR A 110 1.57 2.78 -17.02
N ASP A 111 0.77 1.74 -17.32
CA ASP A 111 -0.32 1.29 -16.44
C ASP A 111 0.27 0.76 -15.13
N ILE A 112 1.34 -0.02 -15.23
CA ILE A 112 2.10 -0.54 -14.09
C ILE A 112 2.71 0.62 -13.29
N ALA A 113 3.39 1.55 -13.98
CA ALA A 113 4.01 2.70 -13.34
C ALA A 113 3.00 3.59 -12.63
N ALA A 114 1.84 3.84 -13.24
CA ALA A 114 0.77 4.60 -12.63
C ALA A 114 0.17 3.87 -11.41
N PHE A 115 -0.10 2.57 -11.53
CA PHE A 115 -0.60 1.78 -10.40
C PHE A 115 0.38 1.79 -9.21
N TYR A 116 1.68 1.59 -9.49
CA TYR A 116 2.73 1.68 -8.49
C TYR A 116 2.78 3.05 -7.81
N LEU A 117 2.83 4.12 -8.61
CA LEU A 117 2.92 5.48 -8.09
C LEU A 117 1.67 5.81 -7.26
N LEU A 118 0.47 5.43 -7.71
CA LEU A 118 -0.76 5.60 -6.94
C LEU A 118 -0.64 4.97 -5.54
N LEU A 119 -0.22 3.72 -5.48
CA LEU A 119 -0.09 2.98 -4.21
C LEU A 119 0.98 3.57 -3.30
N PHE A 120 2.15 3.88 -3.85
CA PHE A 120 3.24 4.50 -3.10
C PHE A 120 2.81 5.83 -2.49
N ASN A 121 2.12 6.64 -3.28
CA ASN A 121 1.63 7.95 -2.88
C ASN A 121 0.51 7.89 -1.84
N VAL A 122 -0.43 6.96 -1.98
CA VAL A 122 -1.44 6.68 -0.94
C VAL A 122 -0.75 6.26 0.36
N ALA A 123 0.26 5.39 0.29
CA ALA A 123 0.98 4.93 1.47
C ALA A 123 1.73 6.08 2.18
N VAL A 124 2.39 6.97 1.42
CA VAL A 124 3.03 8.19 1.95
C VAL A 124 2.00 9.15 2.56
N THR A 125 0.86 9.33 1.90
CA THR A 125 -0.26 10.17 2.38
C THR A 125 -0.73 9.70 3.74
N ILE A 126 -1.09 8.42 3.87
CA ILE A 126 -1.53 7.81 5.12
C ILE A 126 -0.44 7.99 6.20
N HIS A 127 0.80 7.64 5.88
CA HIS A 127 1.91 7.79 6.83
C HIS A 127 2.02 9.22 7.35
N SER A 128 1.97 10.22 6.46
CA SER A 128 2.06 11.63 6.84
C SER A 128 0.85 12.12 7.65
N MET A 129 -0.37 11.62 7.40
CA MET A 129 -1.56 12.02 8.16
C MET A 129 -1.56 11.47 9.58
N PHE A 130 -1.10 10.23 9.77
CA PHE A 130 -1.21 9.53 11.06
C PHE A 130 0.06 9.61 11.93
N ASN A 131 1.24 9.83 11.35
CA ASN A 131 2.51 9.86 12.09
C ASN A 131 3.11 11.27 12.25
N LEU A 132 2.45 12.33 11.78
CA LEU A 132 2.81 13.69 12.17
C LEU A 132 2.37 13.94 13.62
N LYS A 133 3.30 13.78 14.57
CA LYS A 133 3.11 14.35 15.90
C LYS A 133 2.90 15.88 15.78
N PRO A 134 1.94 16.49 16.50
CA PRO A 134 1.67 17.93 16.41
C PRO A 134 2.85 18.85 16.75
N TYR A 135 3.90 18.34 17.41
CA TYR A 135 4.96 19.14 18.04
C TYR A 135 6.37 18.91 17.50
N GLU A 136 6.57 18.04 16.50
CA GLU A 136 7.88 17.79 15.90
C GLU A 136 7.83 18.14 14.41
N THR A 137 8.22 19.37 14.05
CA THR A 137 8.62 19.73 12.67
C THR A 137 10.00 20.38 12.75
N PRO A 138 10.93 20.14 11.79
CA PRO A 138 10.71 20.51 10.39
C PRO A 138 11.39 19.62 9.34
N PHE A 139 10.62 19.11 8.37
CA PHE A 139 11.13 18.95 7.00
C PHE A 139 10.06 19.34 5.98
N TYR A 140 8.77 19.14 6.30
CA TYR A 140 7.66 19.59 5.47
C TYR A 140 6.59 20.29 6.32
N THR A 141 6.20 21.50 5.91
CA THR A 141 4.99 22.13 6.47
C THR A 141 3.77 21.30 6.10
N ARG A 142 2.69 21.34 6.89
CA ARG A 142 1.41 20.67 6.55
C ARG A 142 0.91 21.04 5.14
N LYS A 143 1.24 22.25 4.66
CA LYS A 143 0.95 22.72 3.30
C LYS A 143 1.85 22.08 2.24
N ALA A 144 3.13 21.84 2.54
CA ALA A 144 4.03 21.12 1.63
C ALA A 144 3.66 19.64 1.53
N VAL A 145 3.26 19.00 2.63
CA VAL A 145 2.72 17.63 2.62
C VAL A 145 1.45 17.56 1.76
N ALA A 146 0.52 18.51 1.93
CA ALA A 146 -0.67 18.63 1.10
C ALA A 146 -0.38 18.83 -0.40
N CYS A 147 0.60 19.68 -0.72
CA CYS A 147 1.01 19.95 -2.10
C CYS A 147 1.65 18.72 -2.75
N ILE A 148 2.53 18.03 -2.02
CA ILE A 148 3.12 16.76 -2.43
C ILE A 148 2.00 15.74 -2.66
N GLN A 149 1.06 15.58 -1.73
CA GLN A 149 -0.08 14.66 -1.86
C GLN A 149 -0.96 14.95 -3.09
N ALA A 150 -1.23 16.22 -3.41
CA ALA A 150 -1.99 16.61 -4.59
C ALA A 150 -1.25 16.30 -5.90
N LEU A 151 0.05 16.61 -5.97
CA LEU A 151 0.93 16.26 -7.10
C LEU A 151 1.04 14.74 -7.27
N CYS A 152 1.16 14.02 -6.16
CA CYS A 152 1.29 12.57 -6.06
C CYS A 152 0.05 11.79 -6.53
N LEU A 153 -1.15 12.35 -6.41
CA LEU A 153 -2.37 11.77 -7.00
C LEU A 153 -2.54 12.17 -8.46
N ALA A 154 -2.12 13.38 -8.84
CA ALA A 154 -2.23 13.86 -10.21
C ALA A 154 -1.33 13.10 -11.21
N LEU A 155 -0.10 12.73 -10.82
CA LEU A 155 0.88 12.07 -11.69
C LEU A 155 0.46 10.68 -12.23
N PRO A 156 0.00 9.72 -11.38
CA PRO A 156 -0.53 8.44 -11.84
C PRO A 156 -1.72 8.57 -12.77
N LEU A 157 -2.58 9.55 -12.48
CA LEU A 157 -3.78 9.85 -13.24
C LEU A 157 -3.44 10.45 -14.61
N LEU A 158 -2.44 11.34 -14.67
CA LEU A 158 -1.89 11.88 -15.90
C LEU A 158 -1.22 10.79 -16.75
N LEU A 159 -0.53 9.85 -16.11
CA LEU A 159 0.08 8.70 -16.79
C LEU A 159 -0.99 7.76 -17.36
N LEU A 160 -2.04 7.43 -16.58
CA LEU A 160 -3.16 6.59 -17.04
C LEU A 160 -3.99 7.24 -18.16
N THR A 161 -4.21 8.55 -18.09
CA THR A 161 -4.92 9.28 -19.16
C THR A 161 -4.05 9.35 -20.41
N TYR A 162 -2.75 9.65 -20.27
CA TYR A 162 -1.81 9.65 -21.39
C TYR A 162 -1.77 8.31 -22.11
N THR A 163 -1.90 7.19 -21.38
CA THR A 163 -1.71 5.86 -21.96
C THR A 163 -2.96 5.15 -22.40
N LYS A 164 -4.12 5.57 -21.90
CA LYS A 164 -5.39 5.05 -22.39
C LYS A 164 -5.95 5.84 -23.58
N TYR A 165 -5.87 7.16 -23.63
CA TYR A 165 -6.52 7.96 -24.69
C TYR A 165 -6.05 9.42 -24.55
N THR A 166 -5.53 10.12 -25.56
CA THR A 166 -6.38 10.65 -26.63
C THR A 166 -7.84 10.92 -26.18
N LEU A 167 -8.02 11.63 -25.06
CA LEU A 167 -9.23 12.30 -24.58
C LEU A 167 -10.58 11.57 -24.72
N ASN A 168 -11.04 10.95 -23.63
CA ASN A 168 -12.48 10.87 -23.36
C ASN A 168 -12.84 11.97 -22.33
N LEU A 169 -13.38 13.09 -22.84
CA LEU A 169 -13.67 14.33 -22.09
C LEU A 169 -14.42 14.10 -20.76
N PRO A 170 -15.41 13.18 -20.66
CA PRO A 170 -16.13 12.95 -19.41
C PRO A 170 -15.25 12.36 -18.30
N ILE A 171 -14.31 11.47 -18.68
CA ILE A 171 -13.41 10.80 -17.74
C ILE A 171 -12.34 11.77 -17.26
N ALA A 172 -11.77 12.56 -18.18
CA ALA A 172 -10.85 13.64 -17.83
C ALA A 172 -11.53 14.69 -16.92
N ALA A 173 -12.77 15.07 -17.20
CA ALA A 173 -13.55 15.99 -16.38
C ALA A 173 -13.86 15.42 -14.98
N PHE A 174 -14.24 14.14 -14.89
CA PHE A 174 -14.48 13.47 -13.61
C PHE A 174 -13.23 13.44 -12.71
N TRP A 175 -12.08 13.05 -13.28
CA TRP A 175 -10.81 13.02 -12.54
C TRP A 175 -10.27 14.40 -12.20
N SER A 176 -10.48 15.40 -13.06
CA SER A 176 -10.17 16.80 -12.77
C SER A 176 -11.04 17.34 -11.63
N GLY A 177 -12.31 16.95 -11.58
CA GLY A 177 -13.22 17.25 -10.48
C GLY A 177 -12.82 16.58 -9.16
N ALA A 178 -12.38 15.32 -9.19
CA ALA A 178 -11.87 14.61 -8.03
C ALA A 178 -10.56 15.22 -7.49
N LEU A 179 -9.67 15.68 -8.38
CA LEU A 179 -8.47 16.44 -8.02
C LEU A 179 -8.84 17.79 -7.38
N LEU A 180 -9.83 18.49 -7.93
CA LEU A 180 -10.34 19.74 -7.35
C LEU A 180 -10.93 19.51 -5.95
N LEU A 181 -11.72 18.45 -5.75
CA LEU A 181 -12.28 18.07 -4.45
C LEU A 181 -11.19 17.71 -3.43
N SER A 182 -10.15 16.99 -3.86
CA SER A 182 -8.94 16.72 -3.07
C SER A 182 -8.25 18.02 -2.65
N LEU A 183 -8.02 18.94 -3.59
CA LEU A 183 -7.44 20.25 -3.32
C LEU A 183 -8.29 21.10 -2.36
N LEU A 184 -9.62 21.06 -2.50
CA LEU A 184 -10.56 21.77 -1.64
C LEU A 184 -10.57 21.22 -0.20
N SER A 185 -10.31 19.92 -0.01
CA SER A 185 -10.26 19.29 1.32
C SER A 185 -9.18 19.87 2.25
N TYR A 186 -8.15 20.50 1.69
CA TYR A 186 -7.09 21.14 2.45
C TYR A 186 -7.53 22.43 3.13
N PHE A 187 -8.53 23.13 2.58
CA PHE A 187 -9.08 24.36 3.13
C PHE A 187 -10.06 24.04 4.27
N LYS A 188 -9.79 24.58 5.47
CA LYS A 188 -10.60 24.35 6.70
C LYS A 188 -12.10 24.59 6.46
N TYR A 189 -12.44 25.54 5.59
CA TYR A 189 -13.81 25.92 5.23
C TYR A 189 -14.61 24.80 4.51
N PHE A 190 -13.97 24.04 3.61
CA PHE A 190 -14.66 23.03 2.77
C PHE A 190 -14.70 21.62 3.40
N ARG A 191 -13.93 21.39 4.48
CA ARG A 191 -13.87 20.09 5.18
C ARG A 191 -15.22 19.53 5.65
N PRO A 192 -16.16 20.31 6.22
CA PRO A 192 -17.44 19.78 6.69
C PRO A 192 -18.34 19.28 5.54
N PHE A 193 -18.23 19.92 4.37
CA PHE A 193 -19.01 19.58 3.18
C PHE A 193 -18.48 18.29 2.54
N ILE A 194 -17.16 18.18 2.40
CA ILE A 194 -16.51 16.97 1.88
C ILE A 194 -16.72 15.78 2.82
N ALA A 195 -16.66 15.99 4.14
CA ALA A 195 -16.94 14.93 5.12
C ALA A 195 -18.37 14.38 5.07
N LYS A 196 -19.36 15.22 4.72
CA LYS A 196 -20.75 14.79 4.50
C LYS A 196 -20.89 13.92 3.25
N ILE A 197 -20.18 14.24 2.16
CA ILE A 197 -20.18 13.47 0.91
C ILE A 197 -19.59 12.06 1.13
N PHE A 198 -18.52 11.96 1.91
CA PHE A 198 -17.82 10.69 2.16
C PHE A 198 -18.30 9.95 3.43
N MET A 199 -19.44 10.35 4.02
CA MET A 199 -20.08 9.72 5.18
C MET A 199 -19.13 9.35 6.33
N ILE A 200 -18.23 10.27 6.71
CA ILE A 200 -17.48 10.17 7.97
C ILE A 200 -18.13 11.14 8.96
N LYS A 201 -18.79 10.61 9.99
CA LYS A 201 -19.23 11.40 11.16
C LYS A 201 -17.98 11.94 11.85
N LEU A 202 -17.55 13.14 11.47
CA LEU A 202 -16.58 13.90 12.24
C LEU A 202 -17.27 14.35 13.52
N SER A 203 -17.05 13.62 14.61
CA SER A 203 -17.24 14.18 15.95
C SER A 203 -16.17 15.25 16.14
N LEU A 204 -16.51 16.48 15.75
CA LEU A 204 -15.76 17.66 16.14
C LEU A 204 -16.03 17.86 17.63
N LYS A 205 -15.10 17.36 18.48
CA LYS A 205 -15.02 17.81 19.87
C LYS A 205 -14.27 19.14 19.88
N ASN A 206 -15.05 20.17 20.18
CA ASN A 206 -14.76 21.57 20.56
C ASN A 206 -13.71 22.32 19.71
#